data_AF-A0A561E3A5-F1
#
_entry.id   AF-A0A561E3A5-F1
#
_cell.length_a   1.000
_cell.length_b   1.000
_cell.length_c   1.000
_cell.angle_alpha   90.00
_cell.angle_beta   90.00
_cell.angle_gamma   90.00
#
_symmetry.space_group_name_H-M   'P 1'
#
loop_
_entity.id
_entity.type
_entity.pdbx_description
1 polymer ?
#
loop_
_entity_poly.entity_id
_entity_poly.type
_entity_poly.pdbx_seq_one_letter_code
_entity_poly.pdbx_strand_id
1 'polypeptide(L)'
;MGEHTRRDVLIAAVVAVAASPLAAACGSSKPKKVVKSCETSLPAPTMKIALNTIWVNVWNASSQNGMAAQVAQELQWRGLHIIATGNDPESGNYPTPTYAQIRYGSIGRQIALTLAEQVENPTLEEDDRADPSVDLVIGDKFALVPLPPAPASQVSLNVYNAYVVPGSAQELANAMRSRGFQILTVGNDPEQGYYPNDAVVIRYGAQGLPDAQRVQLQVKGAQMMQDSRTGTTVDLVIGSKWVSTSAVLVPTAQATPTPTPTRSTASGC
;
A
#
# COMPACT_ATOMS: atom_id res chain seq x y z
N MET A 1 -32.14 -55.18 -17.58
CA MET A 1 -31.21 -56.29 -17.31
C MET A 1 -29.88 -55.68 -16.87
N GLY A 2 -29.46 -55.97 -15.64
CA GLY A 2 -28.30 -55.36 -15.00
C GLY A 2 -28.42 -55.55 -13.49
N GLU A 3 -28.08 -56.75 -13.04
CA GLU A 3 -28.19 -57.27 -11.67
C GLU A 3 -27.48 -56.40 -10.62
N HIS A 4 -28.22 -56.09 -9.56
CA HIS A 4 -27.68 -55.77 -8.25
C HIS A 4 -27.08 -57.03 -7.63
N THR A 5 -25.77 -57.06 -7.42
CA THR A 5 -25.12 -58.08 -6.57
C THR A 5 -24.60 -57.42 -5.30
N ARG A 6 -25.29 -57.72 -4.18
CA ARG A 6 -24.81 -57.54 -2.81
C ARG A 6 -23.52 -58.34 -2.60
N ARG A 7 -22.56 -57.74 -1.90
CA ARG A 7 -21.59 -58.49 -1.09
C ARG A 7 -21.44 -57.84 0.27
N ASP A 8 -22.18 -58.40 1.22
CA ASP A 8 -21.92 -58.32 2.65
C ASP A 8 -20.56 -58.97 2.95
N VAL A 9 -19.70 -58.29 3.70
CA VAL A 9 -18.60 -58.92 4.45
C VAL A 9 -18.56 -58.31 5.86
N LEU A 10 -19.16 -59.05 6.78
CA LEU A 10 -18.91 -59.05 8.23
C LEU A 10 -17.52 -59.64 8.49
N ILE A 11 -16.58 -58.93 9.14
CA ILE A 11 -15.55 -59.56 10.00
C ILE A 11 -15.19 -58.65 11.19
N ALA A 12 -15.63 -59.12 12.37
CA ALA A 12 -15.02 -59.14 13.70
C ALA A 12 -14.32 -57.90 14.29
N ALA A 13 -14.94 -57.39 15.35
CA ALA A 13 -14.32 -56.63 16.42
C ALA A 13 -13.35 -57.50 17.25
N VAL A 14 -12.20 -56.93 17.62
CA VAL A 14 -11.43 -57.36 18.80
C VAL A 14 -11.15 -56.13 19.64
N VAL A 15 -11.83 -56.06 20.78
CA VAL A 15 -11.60 -55.14 21.88
C VAL A 15 -10.48 -55.73 22.75
N ALA A 16 -9.41 -54.98 22.96
CA ALA A 16 -8.41 -55.28 23.99
C ALA A 16 -8.40 -54.12 25.00
N VAL A 17 -9.12 -54.31 26.11
CA VAL A 17 -9.04 -53.48 27.31
C VAL A 17 -7.83 -53.95 28.11
N ALA A 18 -6.81 -53.10 28.23
CA ALA A 18 -5.75 -53.26 29.21
C ALA A 18 -5.95 -52.23 30.31
N ALA A 19 -6.40 -52.69 31.47
CA ALA A 19 -6.44 -51.94 32.72
C ALA A 19 -5.11 -52.14 33.47
N SER A 20 -4.49 -51.06 33.95
CA SER A 20 -3.40 -51.10 34.92
C SER A 20 -3.36 -49.78 35.72
N PRO A 21 -2.84 -49.79 36.96
CA PRO A 21 -3.42 -49.06 38.09
C PRO A 21 -2.90 -47.63 38.27
N LEU A 22 -3.69 -46.83 38.99
CA LEU A 22 -3.33 -45.51 39.51
C LEU A 22 -2.11 -45.60 40.45
N ALA A 23 -1.02 -44.93 40.09
CA ALA A 23 0.01 -44.50 41.02
C ALA A 23 -0.07 -42.97 41.16
N ALA A 24 -0.51 -42.52 42.33
CA ALA A 24 -0.47 -41.11 42.72
C ALA A 24 0.99 -40.71 43.00
N ALA A 25 1.56 -39.89 42.13
CA ALA A 25 2.82 -39.19 42.39
C ALA A 25 2.56 -37.69 42.41
N CYS A 26 2.56 -37.11 43.61
CA CYS A 26 2.60 -35.67 43.84
C CYS A 26 3.95 -35.12 43.37
N GLY A 27 3.99 -34.56 42.16
CA GLY A 27 5.11 -33.77 41.66
C GLY A 27 4.66 -32.32 41.47
N SER A 28 5.09 -31.42 42.35
CA SER A 28 4.83 -29.98 42.22
C SER A 28 5.64 -29.38 41.06
N SER A 29 5.07 -29.36 39.87
CA SER A 29 5.57 -28.62 38.72
C SER A 29 4.89 -27.25 38.64
N LYS A 30 5.60 -26.18 39.00
CA LYS A 30 5.27 -24.82 38.54
C LYS A 30 5.87 -24.63 37.15
N PRO A 31 5.06 -24.53 36.10
CA PRO A 31 5.29 -23.48 35.08
C PRO A 31 3.97 -23.06 34.40
N LYS A 32 3.77 -21.89 33.80
CA LYS A 32 4.53 -20.66 33.51
C LYS A 32 3.43 -19.58 33.56
N LYS A 33 3.74 -18.36 34.04
CA LYS A 33 2.84 -17.22 33.79
C LYS A 33 2.56 -17.16 32.30
N VAL A 34 1.29 -17.26 31.91
CA VAL A 34 0.83 -16.92 30.57
C VAL A 34 1.04 -15.43 30.43
N VAL A 35 2.22 -15.03 29.99
CA VAL A 35 2.41 -13.72 29.40
C VAL A 35 1.53 -13.72 28.16
N LYS A 36 0.47 -12.90 28.16
CA LYS A 36 -0.26 -12.54 26.94
C LYS A 36 0.81 -12.05 25.95
N SER A 37 1.16 -12.90 24.98
CA SER A 37 2.00 -12.49 23.86
C SER A 37 1.17 -11.50 23.05
N CYS A 38 1.57 -10.23 23.06
CA CYS A 38 1.10 -9.26 22.07
C CYS A 38 1.70 -9.64 20.71
N GLU A 39 1.20 -10.69 20.09
CA GLU A 39 1.44 -10.95 18.67
C GLU A 39 0.24 -10.39 17.90
N THR A 40 0.24 -9.07 17.71
CA THR A 40 -0.75 -8.38 16.87
C THR A 40 -0.11 -7.86 15.59
N SER A 41 0.96 -8.50 15.13
CA SER A 41 1.54 -8.26 13.81
C SER A 41 1.43 -9.54 13.00
N LEU A 42 0.86 -9.44 11.80
CA LEU A 42 0.89 -10.52 10.82
C LEU A 42 2.31 -11.08 10.68
N PRO A 43 2.47 -12.40 10.53
CA PRO A 43 3.79 -12.98 10.32
C PRO A 43 4.42 -12.42 9.05
N ALA A 44 5.74 -12.24 9.03
CA ALA A 44 6.44 -11.88 7.80
C ALA A 44 6.43 -13.06 6.81
N PRO A 45 6.44 -12.81 5.49
CA PRO A 45 6.65 -13.87 4.50
C PRO A 45 8.00 -14.55 4.75
N THR A 46 8.02 -15.88 4.62
CA THR A 46 9.22 -16.68 4.90
C THR A 46 10.18 -16.74 3.72
N MET A 47 9.78 -16.20 2.57
CA MET A 47 10.59 -16.09 1.35
C MET A 47 10.26 -14.79 0.63
N LYS A 48 11.22 -14.28 -0.15
CA LYS A 48 11.01 -13.10 -0.99
C LYS A 48 10.32 -13.52 -2.28
N ILE A 49 9.08 -13.05 -2.47
CA ILE A 49 8.34 -13.18 -3.73
C ILE A 49 8.39 -11.84 -4.44
N ALA A 50 8.74 -11.84 -5.73
CA ALA A 50 8.76 -10.61 -6.51
C ALA A 50 7.33 -10.19 -6.86
N LEU A 51 6.97 -8.91 -6.68
CA LEU A 51 5.61 -8.42 -6.91
C LEU A 51 5.09 -8.71 -8.33
N ASN A 52 5.97 -8.69 -9.33
CA ASN A 52 5.67 -9.06 -10.73
C ASN A 52 5.49 -10.55 -11.00
N THR A 53 5.35 -11.36 -9.96
CA THR A 53 4.93 -12.76 -10.06
C THR A 53 3.60 -13.01 -9.35
N ILE A 54 3.02 -11.98 -8.71
CA ILE A 54 1.80 -12.06 -7.92
C ILE A 54 0.60 -11.65 -8.78
N TRP A 55 -0.39 -12.53 -8.83
CA TRP A 55 -1.67 -12.33 -9.51
C TRP A 55 -2.77 -12.07 -8.47
N VAL A 56 -3.45 -10.93 -8.57
CA VAL A 56 -4.42 -10.46 -7.58
C VAL A 56 -5.76 -10.06 -8.22
N ASN A 57 -6.87 -10.47 -7.62
CA ASN A 57 -8.17 -9.84 -7.86
C ASN A 57 -8.36 -8.70 -6.87
N VAL A 58 -8.91 -7.56 -7.32
CA VAL A 58 -9.16 -6.40 -6.44
C VAL A 58 -10.66 -6.16 -6.33
N TRP A 59 -11.21 -6.42 -5.15
CA TRP A 59 -12.63 -6.33 -4.87
C TRP A 59 -12.95 -5.14 -3.96
N ASN A 60 -14.00 -4.42 -4.29
CA ASN A 60 -14.51 -3.32 -3.49
C ASN A 60 -15.65 -3.80 -2.58
N ALA A 61 -15.43 -3.80 -1.28
CA ALA A 61 -16.47 -4.01 -0.27
C ALA A 61 -16.87 -2.70 0.44
N SER A 62 -16.19 -1.59 0.13
CA SER A 62 -16.42 -0.27 0.72
C SER A 62 -17.61 0.45 0.09
N SER A 63 -18.05 1.55 0.71
CA SER A 63 -19.07 2.43 0.13
C SER A 63 -18.55 3.36 -0.98
N GLN A 64 -17.25 3.30 -1.32
CA GLN A 64 -16.62 4.25 -2.25
C GLN A 64 -16.65 3.72 -3.69
N ASN A 65 -17.31 4.42 -4.59
CA ASN A 65 -17.40 4.02 -5.99
C ASN A 65 -16.03 4.09 -6.69
N GLY A 66 -15.70 3.06 -7.48
CA GLY A 66 -14.49 3.02 -8.30
C GLY A 66 -13.19 2.72 -7.55
N MET A 67 -13.24 2.48 -6.23
CA MET A 67 -12.05 2.28 -5.40
C MET A 67 -11.20 1.08 -5.86
N ALA A 68 -11.83 -0.05 -6.22
CA ALA A 68 -11.10 -1.21 -6.74
C ALA A 68 -10.28 -0.90 -8.00
N ALA A 69 -10.83 -0.12 -8.94
CA ALA A 69 -10.12 0.25 -10.16
C ALA A 69 -8.92 1.17 -9.87
N GLN A 70 -9.07 2.12 -8.94
CA GLN A 70 -7.98 3.01 -8.53
C GLN A 70 -6.85 2.25 -7.84
N VAL A 71 -7.20 1.38 -6.88
CA VAL A 71 -6.22 0.55 -6.16
C VAL A 71 -5.54 -0.43 -7.11
N ALA A 72 -6.27 -1.02 -8.06
CA ALA A 72 -5.69 -1.90 -9.07
C ALA A 72 -4.64 -1.19 -9.94
N GLN A 73 -4.89 0.06 -10.36
CA GLN A 73 -3.91 0.84 -11.12
C GLN A 73 -2.63 1.10 -10.33
N GLU A 74 -2.76 1.41 -9.04
CA GLU A 74 -1.62 1.64 -8.15
C GLU A 74 -0.84 0.33 -7.89
N LEU A 75 -1.52 -0.78 -7.64
CA LEU A 75 -0.87 -2.09 -7.48
C LEU A 75 -0.19 -2.58 -8.76
N GLN A 76 -0.80 -2.33 -9.91
CA GLN A 76 -0.19 -2.62 -11.21
C GLN A 76 1.09 -1.81 -11.42
N TRP A 77 1.08 -0.54 -11.03
CA TRP A 77 2.26 0.31 -11.09
C TRP A 77 3.37 -0.13 -10.12
N ARG A 78 3.02 -0.67 -8.95
CA ARG A 78 3.95 -1.35 -8.03
C ARG A 78 4.48 -2.68 -8.57
N GLY A 79 3.93 -3.15 -9.70
CA GLY A 79 4.40 -4.31 -10.43
C GLY A 79 3.53 -5.56 -10.28
N LEU A 80 2.41 -5.52 -9.56
CA LEU A 80 1.52 -6.68 -9.43
C LEU A 80 0.72 -6.93 -10.72
N HIS A 81 0.32 -8.18 -10.95
CA HIS A 81 -0.60 -8.52 -12.03
C HIS A 81 -2.05 -8.50 -11.54
N ILE A 82 -2.87 -7.62 -12.11
CA ILE A 82 -4.30 -7.56 -11.81
C ILE A 82 -5.05 -8.55 -12.71
N ILE A 83 -5.75 -9.50 -12.09
CA ILE A 83 -6.60 -10.48 -12.79
C ILE A 83 -7.97 -9.87 -13.07
N ALA A 84 -8.63 -9.36 -12.02
CA ALA A 84 -9.97 -8.81 -12.10
C ALA A 84 -10.14 -7.65 -11.12
N THR A 85 -11.14 -6.79 -11.41
CA THR A 85 -11.60 -5.75 -10.50
C THR A 85 -13.12 -5.70 -10.48
N GLY A 86 -13.73 -5.35 -9.35
CA GLY A 86 -15.17 -5.19 -9.24
C GLY A 86 -15.65 -5.00 -7.80
N ASN A 87 -16.94 -5.20 -7.56
CA ASN A 87 -17.48 -5.29 -6.20
C ASN A 87 -17.23 -6.68 -5.62
N ASP A 88 -17.11 -6.79 -4.30
CA ASP A 88 -16.87 -8.07 -3.64
C ASP A 88 -18.01 -9.06 -3.89
N PRO A 89 -17.74 -10.18 -4.61
CA PRO A 89 -18.76 -11.19 -4.89
C PRO A 89 -19.24 -11.91 -3.63
N GLU A 90 -18.44 -11.89 -2.55
CA GLU A 90 -18.73 -12.58 -1.30
C GLU A 90 -19.27 -11.63 -0.20
N SER A 91 -19.75 -10.45 -0.58
CA SER A 91 -20.30 -9.44 0.35
C SER A 91 -21.51 -9.92 1.17
N GLY A 92 -22.17 -11.02 0.75
CA GLY A 92 -23.21 -11.69 1.53
C GLY A 92 -22.69 -12.66 2.61
N ASN A 93 -21.44 -13.12 2.46
CA ASN A 93 -20.81 -14.12 3.32
C ASN A 93 -19.80 -13.50 4.30
N TYR A 94 -19.24 -12.34 3.95
CA TYR A 94 -18.28 -11.62 4.79
C TYR A 94 -18.74 -10.18 5.06
N PRO A 95 -18.52 -9.65 6.27
CA PRO A 95 -18.72 -8.23 6.53
C PRO A 95 -17.66 -7.39 5.79
N THR A 96 -18.01 -6.14 5.46
CA THR A 96 -17.03 -5.17 4.94
C THR A 96 -15.85 -5.02 5.90
N PRO A 97 -14.60 -5.25 5.47
CA PRO A 97 -13.45 -5.06 6.32
C PRO A 97 -13.24 -3.58 6.64
N THR A 98 -12.65 -3.26 7.80
CA THR A 98 -12.33 -1.87 8.14
C THR A 98 -11.25 -1.29 7.23
N TYR A 99 -10.16 -2.03 6.98
CA TYR A 99 -9.03 -1.60 6.14
C TYR A 99 -8.97 -2.43 4.85
N ALA A 100 -8.63 -3.71 4.99
CA ALA A 100 -8.62 -4.68 3.90
C ALA A 100 -8.73 -6.09 4.46
N GLN A 101 -9.23 -7.03 3.65
CA GLN A 101 -9.09 -8.48 3.86
C GLN A 101 -8.39 -9.06 2.64
N ILE A 102 -7.38 -9.91 2.86
CA ILE A 102 -6.72 -10.66 1.80
C ILE A 102 -7.17 -12.11 1.90
N ARG A 103 -7.88 -12.60 0.88
CA ARG A 103 -8.35 -13.99 0.79
C ARG A 103 -7.42 -14.83 -0.07
N TYR A 104 -7.06 -16.02 0.39
CA TYR A 104 -6.05 -16.85 -0.27
C TYR A 104 -6.27 -18.33 0.02
N GLY A 105 -5.82 -19.20 -0.88
CA GLY A 105 -5.80 -20.65 -0.61
C GLY A 105 -4.50 -21.11 0.00
N SER A 106 -4.45 -22.34 0.50
CA SER A 106 -3.25 -22.92 1.13
C SER A 106 -1.95 -22.75 0.32
N ILE A 107 -2.02 -22.79 -1.02
CA ILE A 107 -0.89 -22.56 -1.94
C ILE A 107 -0.47 -21.08 -1.98
N GLY A 108 -1.42 -20.15 -1.88
CA GLY A 108 -1.23 -18.71 -1.97
C GLY A 108 -0.73 -18.04 -0.69
N ARG A 109 -0.53 -18.77 0.43
CA ARG A 109 -0.22 -18.17 1.73
C ARG A 109 0.99 -17.22 1.72
N GLN A 110 2.08 -17.60 1.07
CA GLN A 110 3.26 -16.72 1.00
C GLN A 110 3.00 -15.49 0.11
N ILE A 111 2.21 -15.65 -0.95
CA ILE A 111 1.80 -14.56 -1.84
C ILE A 111 0.91 -13.56 -1.07
N ALA A 112 -0.04 -14.06 -0.28
CA ALA A 112 -0.89 -13.24 0.58
C ALA A 112 -0.09 -12.44 1.61
N LEU A 113 0.92 -13.06 2.22
CA LEU A 113 1.82 -12.37 3.16
C LEU A 113 2.67 -11.29 2.47
N THR A 114 3.17 -11.54 1.25
CA THR A 114 3.87 -10.51 0.47
C THR A 114 2.94 -9.36 0.07
N LEU A 115 1.69 -9.66 -0.34
CA LEU A 115 0.69 -8.63 -0.62
C LEU A 115 0.34 -7.84 0.65
N ALA A 116 0.28 -8.48 1.81
CA ALA A 116 0.00 -7.84 3.10
C ALA A 116 1.07 -6.82 3.53
N GLU A 117 2.28 -6.88 2.98
CA GLU A 117 3.32 -5.84 3.17
C GLU A 117 2.99 -4.56 2.38
N GLN A 118 2.16 -4.63 1.35
CA GLN A 118 1.75 -3.48 0.53
C GLN A 118 0.53 -2.75 1.09
N VAL A 119 -0.19 -3.36 2.03
CA VAL A 119 -1.48 -2.87 2.53
C VAL A 119 -1.37 -2.49 4.01
N GLU A 120 -2.01 -1.39 4.40
CA GLU A 120 -2.10 -0.99 5.80
C GLU A 120 -3.14 -1.84 6.54
N ASN A 121 -2.73 -2.46 7.63
CA ASN A 121 -3.58 -3.22 8.55
C ASN A 121 -4.54 -4.25 7.87
N PRO A 122 -4.08 -5.09 6.93
CA PRO A 122 -4.94 -6.11 6.32
C PRO A 122 -5.24 -7.22 7.32
N THR A 123 -6.40 -7.85 7.18
CA THR A 123 -6.66 -9.19 7.73
C THR A 123 -6.40 -10.25 6.68
N LEU A 124 -6.11 -11.47 7.12
CA LEU A 124 -5.86 -12.62 6.26
C LEU A 124 -6.97 -13.64 6.46
N GLU A 125 -7.54 -14.13 5.38
CA GLU A 125 -8.58 -15.18 5.38
C GLU A 125 -8.14 -16.30 4.44
N GLU A 126 -8.04 -17.52 4.98
CA GLU A 126 -7.72 -18.68 4.16
C GLU A 126 -9.02 -19.33 3.64
N ASP A 127 -9.09 -19.62 2.36
CA ASP A 127 -10.20 -20.32 1.72
C ASP A 127 -9.76 -21.59 0.98
N ASP A 128 -10.73 -22.29 0.40
CA ASP A 128 -10.52 -23.60 -0.23
C ASP A 128 -10.01 -23.51 -1.69
N ARG A 129 -9.58 -22.34 -2.19
CA ARG A 129 -9.07 -22.24 -3.56
C ARG A 129 -7.81 -23.06 -3.75
N ALA A 130 -7.69 -23.70 -4.92
CA ALA A 130 -6.59 -24.60 -5.25
C ALA A 130 -5.50 -23.95 -6.11
N ASP A 131 -5.67 -22.67 -6.47
CA ASP A 131 -4.71 -21.91 -7.27
C ASP A 131 -3.98 -20.85 -6.41
N PRO A 132 -2.84 -20.30 -6.87
CA PRO A 132 -2.04 -19.38 -6.07
C PRO A 132 -2.53 -17.93 -6.11
N SER A 133 -3.66 -17.63 -6.76
CA SER A 133 -4.20 -16.26 -6.80
C SER A 133 -4.67 -15.82 -5.42
N VAL A 134 -4.69 -14.51 -5.22
CA VAL A 134 -5.17 -13.88 -3.99
C VAL A 134 -6.20 -12.82 -4.31
N ASP A 135 -7.12 -12.59 -3.39
CA ASP A 135 -8.07 -11.49 -3.50
C ASP A 135 -7.71 -10.40 -2.50
N LEU A 136 -7.64 -9.15 -2.96
CA LEU A 136 -7.60 -7.98 -2.11
C LEU A 136 -9.00 -7.38 -2.01
N VAL A 137 -9.61 -7.49 -0.84
CA VAL A 137 -10.92 -6.92 -0.56
C VAL A 137 -10.75 -5.60 0.19
N ILE A 138 -11.18 -4.51 -0.43
CA ILE A 138 -10.98 -3.14 0.02
C ILE A 138 -12.10 -2.73 1.00
N GLY A 139 -11.70 -2.23 2.17
CA GLY A 139 -12.56 -1.67 3.19
C GLY A 139 -12.68 -0.15 3.16
N ASP A 140 -13.51 0.41 4.04
CA ASP A 140 -13.79 1.85 4.07
C ASP A 140 -12.59 2.73 4.44
N LYS A 141 -11.67 2.20 5.26
CA LYS A 141 -10.42 2.87 5.67
C LYS A 141 -9.20 2.30 4.95
N PHE A 142 -9.40 1.73 3.76
CA PHE A 142 -8.30 1.16 2.98
C PHE A 142 -7.18 2.18 2.74
N ALA A 143 -5.95 1.74 2.92
CA ALA A 143 -4.76 2.46 2.51
C ALA A 143 -3.67 1.46 2.08
N LEU A 144 -2.88 1.84 1.09
CA LEU A 144 -1.64 1.16 0.77
C LEU A 144 -0.50 1.71 1.63
N VAL A 145 0.46 0.86 1.94
CA VAL A 145 1.70 1.29 2.60
C VAL A 145 2.39 2.33 1.71
N PRO A 146 2.73 3.52 2.25
CA PRO A 146 3.40 4.56 1.49
C PRO A 146 4.74 4.06 0.94
N LEU A 147 5.03 4.38 -0.32
CA LEU A 147 6.34 4.11 -0.89
C LEU A 147 7.34 5.18 -0.42
N PRO A 148 8.59 4.78 -0.14
CA PRO A 148 9.63 5.77 0.05
C PRO A 148 9.81 6.54 -1.27
N PRO A 149 9.94 7.86 -1.23
CA PRO A 149 10.14 8.67 -2.40
C PRO A 149 11.54 8.49 -2.97
N ALA A 150 11.63 8.62 -4.29
CA ALA A 150 12.87 8.41 -5.01
C ALA A 150 13.97 9.40 -4.55
N PRO A 151 15.25 9.08 -4.78
CA PRO A 151 16.32 10.05 -4.73
C PRO A 151 16.01 11.23 -5.65
N ALA A 152 16.44 12.45 -5.30
CA ALA A 152 16.18 13.65 -6.11
C ALA A 152 16.59 13.45 -7.59
N SER A 153 17.67 12.72 -7.83
CA SER A 153 18.18 12.39 -9.17
C SER A 153 17.25 11.52 -10.02
N GLN A 154 16.18 10.97 -9.46
CA GLN A 154 15.16 10.19 -10.17
C GLN A 154 13.80 10.91 -10.21
N VAL A 155 13.68 12.07 -9.56
CA VAL A 155 12.46 12.85 -9.54
C VAL A 155 12.43 13.82 -10.73
N SER A 156 11.40 13.67 -11.55
CA SER A 156 11.16 14.47 -12.76
C SER A 156 10.20 15.63 -12.47
N LEU A 157 10.65 16.86 -12.77
CA LEU A 157 9.92 18.09 -12.50
C LEU A 157 9.60 18.87 -13.77
N ASN A 158 8.39 19.39 -13.84
CA ASN A 158 8.13 20.60 -14.61
C ASN A 158 8.12 21.81 -13.67
N VAL A 159 8.57 22.96 -14.16
CA VAL A 159 8.56 24.21 -13.41
C VAL A 159 7.79 25.25 -14.20
N TYR A 160 6.66 25.67 -13.67
CA TYR A 160 5.73 26.55 -14.33
C TYR A 160 5.57 27.87 -13.61
N ASN A 161 5.49 28.94 -14.39
CA ASN A 161 5.12 30.26 -13.91
C ASN A 161 3.63 30.51 -14.13
N ALA A 162 2.85 30.56 -13.04
CA ALA A 162 1.45 31.00 -13.05
C ALA A 162 1.31 32.46 -12.55
N TYR A 163 2.43 33.19 -12.47
CA TYR A 163 2.52 34.55 -11.95
C TYR A 163 3.14 35.51 -12.96
N VAL A 164 2.99 36.82 -12.72
CA VAL A 164 3.36 37.87 -13.69
C VAL A 164 4.87 38.15 -13.76
N VAL A 165 5.68 37.60 -12.84
CA VAL A 165 7.12 37.88 -12.78
C VAL A 165 7.89 37.00 -13.78
N PRO A 166 8.46 37.58 -14.85
CA PRO A 166 9.20 36.80 -15.86
C PRO A 166 10.47 36.19 -15.28
N GLY A 167 10.87 35.03 -15.81
CA GLY A 167 12.13 34.35 -15.44
C GLY A 167 12.09 33.59 -14.11
N SER A 168 11.05 33.76 -13.30
CA SER A 168 10.87 33.08 -12.01
C SER A 168 10.93 31.54 -12.12
N ALA A 169 10.26 30.95 -13.13
CA ALA A 169 10.31 29.51 -13.37
C ALA A 169 11.73 29.03 -13.74
N GLN A 170 12.48 29.80 -14.52
CA GLN A 170 13.85 29.46 -14.88
C GLN A 170 14.79 29.52 -13.66
N GLU A 171 14.62 30.53 -12.81
CA GLU A 171 15.38 30.68 -11.57
C GLU A 171 15.16 29.49 -10.63
N LEU A 172 13.89 29.14 -10.38
CA LEU A 172 13.52 28.00 -9.54
C LEU A 172 14.01 26.68 -10.14
N ALA A 173 13.85 26.49 -11.46
CA ALA A 173 14.33 25.30 -12.16
C ALA A 173 15.85 25.11 -12.04
N ASN A 174 16.63 26.18 -12.15
CA ASN A 174 18.08 26.12 -11.98
C ASN A 174 18.47 25.70 -10.56
N ALA A 175 17.76 26.22 -9.54
CA ALA A 175 18.00 25.85 -8.16
C ALA A 175 17.57 24.41 -7.84
N MET A 176 16.48 23.92 -8.42
CA MET A 176 16.07 22.53 -8.27
C MET A 176 17.03 21.58 -9.01
N ARG A 177 17.54 21.97 -10.18
CA ARG A 177 18.59 21.21 -10.89
C ARG A 177 19.88 21.12 -10.08
N SER A 178 20.31 22.20 -9.42
CA SER A 178 21.51 22.15 -8.56
C SER A 178 21.33 21.28 -7.32
N ARG A 179 20.08 21.04 -6.91
CA ARG A 179 19.68 20.08 -5.86
C ARG A 179 19.53 18.65 -6.38
N GLY A 180 19.85 18.40 -7.65
CA GLY A 180 19.88 17.08 -8.26
C GLY A 180 18.58 16.62 -8.89
N PHE A 181 17.54 17.45 -8.95
CA PHE A 181 16.28 17.08 -9.60
C PHE A 181 16.41 17.09 -11.13
N GLN A 182 15.67 16.22 -11.81
CA GLN A 182 15.58 16.22 -13.27
C GLN A 182 14.51 17.22 -13.71
N ILE A 183 14.92 18.31 -14.35
CA ILE A 183 13.97 19.28 -14.91
C ILE A 183 13.64 18.89 -16.35
N LEU A 184 12.37 18.63 -16.61
CA LEU A 184 11.83 18.30 -17.93
C LEU A 184 11.42 19.56 -18.69
N THR A 185 10.46 20.31 -18.12
CA THR A 185 9.88 21.50 -18.75
C THR A 185 10.05 22.72 -17.86
N VAL A 186 10.32 23.87 -18.49
CA VAL A 186 10.27 25.20 -17.87
C VAL A 186 9.43 26.10 -18.75
N GLY A 187 8.43 26.78 -18.19
CA GLY A 187 7.58 27.67 -18.98
C GLY A 187 6.49 28.37 -18.18
N ASN A 188 5.53 28.96 -18.88
CA ASN A 188 4.30 29.44 -18.26
C ASN A 188 3.37 28.25 -17.98
N ASP A 189 2.52 28.38 -16.96
CA ASP A 189 1.57 27.33 -16.59
C ASP A 189 0.55 27.07 -17.72
N PRO A 190 0.56 25.86 -18.33
CA PRO A 190 -0.36 25.54 -19.41
C PRO A 190 -1.81 25.48 -18.96
N GLU A 191 -2.06 25.21 -17.66
CA GLU A 191 -3.40 25.18 -17.09
C GLU A 191 -3.95 26.57 -16.76
N GLN A 192 -3.12 27.62 -16.90
CA GLN A 192 -3.48 29.00 -16.55
C GLN A 192 -4.04 29.12 -15.13
N GLY A 193 -3.50 28.33 -14.19
CA GLY A 193 -3.92 28.32 -12.81
C GLY A 193 -3.70 29.69 -12.15
N TYR A 194 -4.54 30.01 -11.17
CA TYR A 194 -4.42 31.24 -10.38
C TYR A 194 -4.32 30.92 -8.89
N TYR A 195 -3.16 31.23 -8.32
CA TYR A 195 -2.82 30.92 -6.92
C TYR A 195 -2.53 32.20 -6.14
N PRO A 196 -3.55 32.95 -5.69
CA PRO A 196 -3.37 34.22 -5.00
C PRO A 196 -2.73 34.05 -3.61
N ASN A 197 -2.86 32.86 -3.01
CA ASN A 197 -2.51 32.61 -1.62
C ASN A 197 -1.22 31.83 -1.42
N ASP A 198 -0.61 31.34 -2.50
CA ASP A 198 0.50 30.39 -2.46
C ASP A 198 1.73 30.98 -3.15
N ALA A 199 2.92 30.65 -2.63
CA ALA A 199 4.17 30.98 -3.30
C ALA A 199 4.54 29.92 -4.34
N VAL A 200 4.32 28.64 -3.99
CA VAL A 200 4.50 27.48 -4.87
C VAL A 200 3.42 26.45 -4.58
N VAL A 201 2.82 25.91 -5.64
CA VAL A 201 1.92 24.75 -5.60
C VAL A 201 2.66 23.57 -6.23
N ILE A 202 2.65 22.43 -5.56
CA ILE A 202 3.22 21.17 -6.06
C ILE A 202 2.04 20.34 -6.57
N ARG A 203 1.90 20.24 -7.91
CA ARG A 203 0.87 19.40 -8.53
C ARG A 203 1.42 18.00 -8.82
N TYR A 204 0.63 16.97 -8.54
CA TYR A 204 1.03 15.57 -8.73
C TYR A 204 -0.16 14.64 -8.92
N GLY A 205 0.07 13.51 -9.58
CA GLY A 205 -0.90 12.40 -9.65
C GLY A 205 -0.71 11.42 -8.50
N ALA A 206 -1.63 10.47 -8.33
CA ALA A 206 -1.57 9.49 -7.24
C ALA A 206 -0.20 8.77 -7.14
N GLN A 207 0.33 8.32 -8.28
CA GLN A 207 1.64 7.65 -8.38
C GLN A 207 2.82 8.58 -8.07
N GLY A 208 2.68 9.88 -8.34
CA GLY A 208 3.70 10.90 -8.10
C GLY A 208 3.74 11.44 -6.68
N LEU A 209 2.86 10.99 -5.77
CA LEU A 209 2.82 11.47 -4.39
C LEU A 209 4.17 11.34 -3.66
N PRO A 210 4.90 10.20 -3.73
CA PRO A 210 6.21 10.11 -3.08
C PRO A 210 7.18 11.17 -3.62
N ASP A 211 7.29 11.30 -4.95
CA ASP A 211 8.16 12.27 -5.58
C ASP A 211 7.78 13.72 -5.21
N ALA A 212 6.49 14.01 -5.11
CA ALA A 212 5.97 15.30 -4.65
C ALA A 212 6.33 15.57 -3.19
N GLN A 213 6.30 14.57 -2.31
CA GLN A 213 6.77 14.69 -0.92
C GLN A 213 8.27 14.99 -0.86
N ARG A 214 9.08 14.38 -1.75
CA ARG A 214 10.52 14.70 -1.86
C ARG A 214 10.74 16.15 -2.25
N VAL A 215 9.95 16.66 -3.20
CA VAL A 215 9.98 18.07 -3.61
C VAL A 215 9.54 18.99 -2.47
N GLN A 216 8.50 18.61 -1.74
CA GLN A 216 7.95 19.40 -0.64
C GLN A 216 9.00 19.72 0.42
N LEU A 217 9.94 18.80 0.69
CA LEU A 217 11.06 19.05 1.60
C LEU A 217 11.98 20.20 1.16
N GLN A 218 11.99 20.54 -0.13
CA GLN A 218 12.81 21.62 -0.69
C GLN A 218 12.12 22.98 -0.61
N VAL A 219 10.80 23.02 -0.54
CA VAL A 219 10.01 24.24 -0.75
C VAL A 219 9.16 24.56 0.48
N LYS A 220 9.53 25.64 1.17
CA LYS A 220 8.85 26.13 2.37
C LYS A 220 7.42 26.52 2.06
N GLY A 221 6.47 25.93 2.80
CA GLY A 221 5.06 26.29 2.72
C GLY A 221 4.42 25.97 1.37
N ALA A 222 5.00 25.05 0.60
CA ALA A 222 4.41 24.61 -0.65
C ALA A 222 3.07 23.91 -0.41
N GLN A 223 2.08 24.29 -1.22
CA GLN A 223 0.76 23.66 -1.20
C GLN A 223 0.78 22.39 -2.05
N MET A 224 0.39 21.27 -1.46
CA MET A 224 0.28 19.99 -2.17
C MET A 224 -1.09 19.90 -2.85
N MET A 225 -1.09 19.64 -4.16
CA MET A 225 -2.31 19.54 -4.96
C MET A 225 -2.28 18.25 -5.79
N GLN A 226 -3.04 17.25 -5.34
CA GLN A 226 -3.23 16.06 -6.15
C GLN A 226 -4.24 16.35 -7.27
N ASP A 227 -3.90 15.96 -8.50
CA ASP A 227 -4.81 15.99 -9.64
C ASP A 227 -5.00 14.58 -10.24
N SER A 228 -5.67 14.51 -11.39
CA SER A 228 -6.01 13.26 -12.07
C SER A 228 -4.93 12.78 -13.07
N ARG A 229 -3.73 13.36 -13.07
CA ARG A 229 -2.66 12.89 -13.98
C ARG A 229 -2.21 11.48 -13.63
N THR A 230 -1.64 10.81 -14.62
CA THR A 230 -0.95 9.53 -14.44
C THR A 230 0.57 9.74 -14.46
N GLY A 231 1.32 8.76 -13.97
CA GLY A 231 2.76 8.82 -13.85
C GLY A 231 3.24 9.59 -12.62
N THR A 232 4.56 9.75 -12.52
CA THR A 232 5.23 10.30 -11.34
C THR A 232 5.71 11.75 -11.51
N THR A 233 5.48 12.36 -12.67
CA THR A 233 5.92 13.73 -12.94
C THR A 233 5.24 14.73 -12.01
N VAL A 234 6.04 15.59 -11.39
CA VAL A 234 5.59 16.61 -10.45
C VAL A 234 5.74 17.99 -11.08
N ASP A 235 4.74 18.86 -10.92
CA ASP A 235 4.87 20.26 -11.34
C ASP A 235 5.11 21.16 -10.12
N LEU A 236 6.11 22.03 -10.21
CA LEU A 236 6.26 23.16 -9.30
C LEU A 236 5.68 24.38 -10.00
N VAL A 237 4.55 24.86 -9.51
CA VAL A 237 3.82 25.98 -10.09
C VAL A 237 3.96 27.20 -9.19
N ILE A 238 4.55 28.26 -9.73
CA ILE A 238 4.82 29.51 -9.01
C ILE A 238 3.53 30.32 -8.90
N GLY A 239 3.14 30.66 -7.66
CA GLY A 239 1.95 31.44 -7.35
C GLY A 239 2.21 32.91 -7.05
N SER A 240 1.16 33.64 -6.69
CA SER A 240 1.19 35.10 -6.55
C SER A 240 1.96 35.61 -5.33
N LYS A 241 2.23 34.76 -4.33
CA LYS A 241 3.07 35.12 -3.17
C LYS A 241 4.56 34.84 -3.41
N TRP A 242 4.94 34.48 -4.63
CA TRP A 242 6.35 34.33 -4.98
C TRP A 242 7.11 35.64 -4.80
N VAL A 243 8.28 35.56 -4.18
CA VAL A 243 9.19 36.72 -4.00
C VAL A 243 10.52 36.44 -4.68
N SER A 244 11.17 35.32 -4.32
CA SER A 244 12.44 34.87 -4.90
C SER A 244 12.67 33.40 -4.56
N THR A 245 13.61 32.76 -5.26
CA THR A 245 14.00 31.37 -4.96
C THR A 245 14.53 31.21 -3.53
N SER A 246 15.33 32.16 -3.05
CA SER A 246 15.89 32.14 -1.70
C SER A 246 14.83 32.27 -0.61
N ALA A 247 13.69 32.90 -0.90
CA ALA A 247 12.60 33.04 0.07
C ALA A 247 11.78 31.75 0.23
N VAL A 248 11.68 30.94 -0.84
CA VAL A 248 10.87 29.72 -0.84
C VAL A 248 11.68 28.46 -0.57
N LEU A 249 12.98 28.42 -0.92
CA LEU A 249 13.75 27.20 -0.76
C LEU A 249 14.25 27.01 0.67
N VAL A 250 14.09 25.79 1.18
CA VAL A 250 14.66 25.34 2.44
C VAL A 250 16.18 25.19 2.27
N PRO A 251 17.01 25.56 3.26
CA PRO A 251 18.45 25.28 3.24
C PRO A 251 18.72 23.79 2.97
N THR A 252 19.69 23.48 2.11
CA THR A 252 19.95 22.09 1.65
C THR A 252 20.21 21.11 2.78
N ALA A 253 20.87 21.55 3.86
CA ALA A 253 21.13 20.75 5.05
C ALA A 253 19.86 20.33 5.82
N GLN A 254 18.74 21.03 5.62
CA GLN A 254 17.46 20.74 6.27
C GLN A 254 16.50 19.99 5.33
N ALA A 255 16.80 19.93 4.03
CA ALA A 255 15.93 19.39 3.00
C ALA A 255 16.20 17.90 2.70
N THR A 256 16.79 17.18 3.66
CA THR A 256 17.35 15.82 3.50
C THR A 256 16.80 14.71 4.41
N PRO A 257 15.72 14.85 5.22
CA PRO A 257 15.28 13.69 5.98
C PRO A 257 14.95 12.55 5.00
N THR A 258 15.51 11.37 5.28
CA THR A 258 15.09 10.13 4.63
C THR A 258 13.72 9.80 5.19
N PRO A 259 12.62 9.99 4.43
CA PRO A 259 11.32 9.60 4.92
C PRO A 259 11.33 8.09 5.12
N THR A 260 11.16 7.68 6.37
CA THR A 260 10.98 6.28 6.72
C THR A 260 9.50 5.97 6.50
N PRO A 261 9.14 4.97 5.68
CA PRO A 261 7.76 4.53 5.58
C PRO A 261 7.31 4.12 6.98
N THR A 262 6.49 4.95 7.61
CA THR A 262 5.96 4.67 8.94
C THR A 262 4.63 3.99 8.73
N ARG A 263 4.60 2.65 8.88
CA ARG A 263 3.34 1.92 8.94
C ARG A 263 2.57 2.46 10.14
N SER A 264 1.35 2.95 9.92
CA SER A 264 0.47 3.33 11.02
C SER A 264 0.18 2.08 11.85
N THR A 265 0.85 1.94 12.99
CA THR A 265 0.49 0.89 13.95
C THR A 265 -0.88 1.25 14.49
N ALA A 266 -1.85 0.36 14.31
CA ALA A 266 -3.17 0.54 14.88
C ALA A 266 -3.02 0.80 16.40
N SER A 267 -3.37 2.01 16.85
CA SER A 267 -3.58 2.28 18.27
C SER A 267 -4.84 1.54 18.70
N GLY A 268 -4.69 0.47 19.45
CA GLY A 268 -5.82 -0.25 20.02
C GLY A 268 -5.42 -1.56 20.68
N CYS A 269 -5.19 -1.50 21.98
CA CYS A 269 -5.68 -2.52 22.90
C CYS A 269 -6.89 -1.94 23.62
#